data_AF-A0A2U3KDK4-F1
#
_entry.id   AF-A0A2U3KDK4-F1
#
_cell.length_a   1.000
_cell.length_b   1.000
_cell.length_c   1.000
_cell.angle_alpha   90.00
_cell.angle_beta   90.00
_cell.angle_gamma   90.00
#
_symmetry.space_group_name_H-M   'P 1'
#
loop_
_entity.id
_entity.type
_entity.pdbx_description
1 polymer ?
#
loop_
_entity_poly.entity_id
_entity_poly.type
_entity_poly.pdbx_seq_one_letter_code
_entity_poly.pdbx_strand_id
1 'polypeptide(L)'
;MNISIRPDLQDRINQKIENGEYENADALVQQALDWFLDIDDEDEIEETHAAIKEARGQSERGEAVPAEDVFEEMRAKYGIPR
;
A
#
# COMPACT_ATOMS: atom_id res chain seq x y z
N MET A 1 -28.12 -5.57 -9.42
CA MET A 1 -28.20 -4.72 -8.22
C MET A 1 -28.28 -3.27 -8.71
N ASN A 2 -29.06 -2.39 -8.07
CA ASN A 2 -29.13 -0.98 -8.49
C ASN A 2 -28.60 -0.12 -7.34
N ILE A 3 -27.48 0.57 -7.57
CA ILE A 3 -26.77 1.38 -6.58
C ILE A 3 -26.78 2.82 -7.05
N SER A 4 -27.17 3.75 -6.19
CA SER A 4 -27.04 5.17 -6.49
C SER A 4 -25.64 5.62 -6.10
N ILE A 5 -24.91 6.19 -7.06
CA ILE A 5 -23.55 6.69 -6.86
C ILE A 5 -23.58 8.21 -7.04
N ARG A 6 -22.74 8.92 -6.29
CA ARG A 6 -22.63 10.37 -6.44
C ARG A 6 -22.17 10.75 -7.87
N PRO A 7 -22.64 11.88 -8.42
CA PRO A 7 -22.28 12.30 -9.78
C PRO A 7 -20.76 12.41 -10.01
N ASP A 8 -20.00 12.90 -9.02
CA ASP A 8 -18.54 13.04 -9.12
C ASP A 8 -17.82 11.69 -9.32
N LEU A 9 -18.36 10.62 -8.74
CA LEU A 9 -17.81 9.28 -8.90
C LEU A 9 -18.22 8.66 -10.23
N GLN A 10 -19.44 8.94 -10.70
CA GLN A 10 -19.88 8.51 -12.03
C GLN A 10 -18.96 9.08 -13.12
N ASP A 11 -18.60 10.36 -13.03
CA ASP A 11 -17.70 11.02 -13.97
C ASP A 11 -16.30 10.35 -13.97
N ARG A 12 -15.79 10.01 -12.78
CA ARG A 12 -14.49 9.31 -12.64
C ARG A 12 -14.52 7.88 -13.18
N ILE A 13 -15.63 7.16 -13.00
CA ILE A 13 -15.81 5.81 -13.56
C ILE A 13 -15.80 5.89 -15.09
N ASN A 14 -16.57 6.82 -15.66
CA ASN A 14 -16.63 7.01 -17.10
C ASN A 14 -15.24 7.35 -17.68
N GLN A 15 -14.49 8.24 -17.04
CA GLN A 15 -13.14 8.59 -17.46
C GLN A 15 -12.20 7.37 -17.49
N LYS A 16 -12.27 6.51 -16.48
CA LYS A 16 -11.45 5.28 -16.43
C LYS A 16 -11.79 4.29 -17.55
N ILE A 17 -13.07 4.20 -17.92
CA ILE A 17 -13.52 3.37 -19.05
C ILE A 17 -13.06 3.98 -20.39
N GLU A 18 -13.21 5.31 -20.56
CA GLU A 18 -12.75 6.03 -21.76
C GLU A 18 -11.25 5.90 -21.97
N ASN A 19 -10.47 5.89 -20.90
CA ASN A 19 -9.03 5.64 -20.92
C ASN A 19 -8.66 4.19 -21.27
N GLY A 20 -9.64 3.28 -21.31
CA GLY A 20 -9.41 1.84 -21.52
C GLY A 20 -8.79 1.13 -20.30
N GLU A 21 -8.83 1.74 -19.11
CA GLU A 21 -8.35 1.10 -17.88
C GLU A 21 -9.29 -0.03 -17.43
N TYR A 22 -10.57 0.05 -17.81
CA TYR A 22 -11.61 -0.93 -17.48
C TYR A 22 -12.55 -1.13 -18.66
N GLU A 23 -13.04 -2.37 -18.82
CA GLU A 23 -13.98 -2.71 -19.90
C GLU A 23 -15.35 -2.04 -19.72
N ASN A 24 -15.83 -1.96 -18.48
CA ASN A 24 -17.11 -1.38 -18.14
C ASN A 24 -17.17 -1.00 -16.65
N ALA A 25 -18.26 -0.33 -16.25
CA ALA A 25 -18.47 0.12 -14.87
C ALA A 25 -18.59 -1.06 -13.89
N ASP A 26 -19.20 -2.17 -14.31
CA ASP A 26 -19.40 -3.34 -13.45
C ASP A 26 -18.06 -4.00 -13.09
N ALA A 27 -17.13 -4.11 -14.04
CA ALA A 27 -15.79 -4.63 -13.80
C ALA A 27 -15.00 -3.77 -12.80
N LEU A 28 -15.11 -2.44 -12.91
CA LEU A 28 -14.49 -1.51 -11.96
C LEU A 28 -15.12 -1.65 -10.56
N VAL A 29 -16.45 -1.67 -10.48
CA VAL A 29 -17.16 -1.81 -9.20
C VAL A 29 -16.86 -3.15 -8.54
N GLN A 30 -16.81 -4.24 -9.32
CA GLN A 30 -16.44 -5.55 -8.81
C GLN A 30 -15.02 -5.55 -8.25
N GLN A 31 -14.03 -5.05 -9.01
CA GLN A 31 -12.66 -4.96 -8.50
C GLN A 31 -12.54 -4.09 -7.25
N ALA A 32 -13.28 -2.97 -7.19
CA ALA A 32 -13.29 -2.10 -6.01
C ALA A 32 -13.91 -2.79 -4.79
N LEU A 33 -14.97 -3.59 -5.00
CA LEU A 33 -15.61 -4.36 -3.93
C LEU A 33 -14.76 -5.53 -3.47
N ASP A 34 -14.15 -6.28 -4.40
CA ASP A 34 -13.22 -7.36 -4.08
C ASP A 34 -12.07 -6.79 -3.23
N TRP A 35 -11.44 -5.70 -3.67
CA TRP A 35 -10.42 -5.02 -2.87
C TRP A 35 -10.93 -4.55 -1.50
N PHE A 36 -12.11 -3.94 -1.44
CA PHE A 36 -12.65 -3.42 -0.18
C PHE A 36 -13.03 -4.52 0.83
N LEU A 37 -13.54 -5.65 0.34
CA LEU A 37 -14.01 -6.77 1.16
C LEU A 37 -12.88 -7.76 1.50
N ASP A 38 -11.88 -7.87 0.64
CA ASP A 38 -10.71 -8.74 0.83
C ASP A 38 -9.55 -8.02 1.55
N ILE A 39 -9.67 -6.72 1.85
CA ILE A 39 -8.85 -6.09 2.89
C ILE A 39 -9.26 -6.69 4.24
N ASP A 40 -8.64 -7.82 4.56
CA ASP A 40 -8.51 -8.37 5.90
C ASP A 40 -7.11 -8.04 6.46
N ASP A 41 -6.61 -6.85 6.09
CA ASP A 41 -5.28 -6.36 6.43
C ASP A 41 -5.33 -5.37 7.61
N GLU A 42 -6.41 -5.34 8.40
CA GLU A 42 -6.48 -4.45 9.58
C GLU A 42 -5.30 -4.74 10.53
N ASP A 43 -4.96 -6.02 10.73
CA ASP A 43 -3.80 -6.45 11.49
C ASP A 43 -2.47 -6.04 10.82
N GLU A 44 -2.32 -6.15 9.49
CA GLU A 44 -1.10 -5.75 8.77
C GLU A 44 -0.90 -4.22 8.77
N ILE A 45 -2.00 -3.46 8.65
CA ILE A 45 -2.00 -2.00 8.74
C ILE A 45 -1.63 -1.56 10.16
N GLU A 46 -2.19 -2.19 11.19
CA GLU A 46 -1.85 -1.93 12.58
C GLU A 46 -0.39 -2.27 12.88
N GLU A 47 0.11 -3.42 12.42
CA GLU A 47 1.50 -3.82 12.55
C GLU A 47 2.43 -2.81 11.87
N THR A 48 2.10 -2.40 10.64
CA THR A 48 2.87 -1.40 9.89
C THR A 48 2.90 -0.05 10.64
N HIS A 49 1.75 0.40 11.17
CA HIS A 49 1.67 1.62 11.96
C HIS A 49 2.50 1.54 13.25
N ALA A 50 2.46 0.39 13.93
CA ALA A 50 3.25 0.14 15.12
C ALA A 50 4.76 0.19 14.80
N ALA A 51 5.20 -0.48 13.72
CA ALA A 51 6.58 -0.50 13.28
C ALA A 51 7.10 0.91 12.92
N ILE A 52 6.30 1.72 12.21
CA ILE A 52 6.65 3.12 11.89
C ILE A 52 6.81 3.95 13.17
N LYS A 53 5.88 3.80 14.12
CA LYS A 53 5.91 4.52 15.39
C LYS A 53 7.15 4.16 16.20
N GLU A 54 7.50 2.87 16.24
CA GLU A 54 8.71 2.40 16.90
C GLU A 54 9.97 2.97 16.23
N ALA A 55 10.11 2.83 14.90
CA ALA A 55 11.25 3.32 14.15
C ALA A 55 11.47 4.83 14.34
N ARG A 56 10.38 5.61 14.37
CA ARG A 56 10.45 7.04 14.67
C ARG A 56 10.97 7.30 16.08
N GLY A 57 10.47 6.56 17.07
CA GLY A 57 10.94 6.67 18.46
C GLY A 57 12.42 6.32 18.61
N GLN A 58 12.90 5.29 17.91
CA GLN A 58 14.32 4.92 17.85
C GLN A 58 15.16 6.04 17.23
N SER A 59 14.68 6.62 16.12
CA SER A 59 15.35 7.75 15.46
C SER A 59 15.46 8.98 16.37
N GLU A 60 14.40 9.32 17.12
CA GLU A 60 14.39 10.45 18.04
C GLU A 60 15.35 10.26 19.23
N ARG A 61 15.63 9.01 19.62
CA ARG A 61 16.65 8.64 20.63
C ARG A 61 18.06 8.55 20.05
N GLY A 62 18.25 8.72 18.74
CA GLY A 62 19.55 8.61 18.08
C GLY A 62 20.01 7.17 17.86
N GLU A 63 19.09 6.21 17.82
CA GLU A 63 19.38 4.78 17.60
C GLU A 63 19.45 4.41 16.11
N ALA A 64 19.27 5.37 15.20
CA ALA A 64 19.43 5.15 13.77
C ALA A 64 20.89 4.85 13.43
N VAL A 65 21.10 3.85 12.56
CA VAL A 65 22.44 3.45 12.07
C VAL A 65 22.57 3.85 10.60
N PRO A 66 23.74 4.32 10.14
CA PRO A 66 23.99 4.54 8.71
C PRO A 66 23.70 3.28 7.89
N ALA A 67 23.05 3.45 6.73
CA ALA A 67 22.64 2.33 5.90
C ALA A 67 23.84 1.54 5.37
N GLU A 68 24.94 2.24 5.09
CA GLU A 68 26.20 1.68 4.62
C GLU A 68 26.77 0.67 5.61
N ASP A 69 26.71 0.97 6.91
CA ASP A 69 27.20 0.09 7.97
C ASP A 69 26.35 -1.19 8.03
N VAL A 70 25.02 -1.06 7.92
CA VAL A 70 24.09 -2.20 7.86
C VAL A 70 24.36 -3.05 6.63
N PHE A 71 24.54 -2.44 5.46
CA PHE A 71 24.84 -3.19 4.23
C PHE A 71 26.21 -3.89 4.30
N GLU A 72 27.22 -3.27 4.90
CA GLU A 72 28.52 -3.92 5.13
C GLU A 72 28.40 -5.11 6.08
N GLU A 73 27.66 -4.98 7.18
CA GLU A 73 27.40 -6.10 8.11
C GLU A 73 26.66 -7.25 7.41
N MET A 74 25.59 -6.94 6.66
CA MET A 74 24.81 -7.94 5.93
C MET A 74 25.65 -8.64 4.86
N ARG A 75 26.50 -7.91 4.14
CA ARG A 75 27.45 -8.51 3.18
C ARG A 75 28.47 -9.42 3.87
N ALA A 76 29.02 -8.99 5.00
CA ALA A 76 29.96 -9.80 5.77
C ALA A 76 29.31 -11.08 6.32
N LYS A 77 28.05 -10.99 6.77
CA LYS A 77 27.30 -12.10 7.36
C LYS A 77 26.79 -13.10 6.34
N TYR A 78 26.33 -12.64 5.18
CA TYR A 78 25.65 -13.48 4.18
C TYR A 78 26.41 -13.63 2.86
N GLY A 79 27.58 -13.01 2.70
CA GLY A 79 28.39 -13.10 1.48
C GLY A 79 27.76 -12.42 0.26
N ILE A 80 26.92 -11.40 0.46
CA ILE A 80 26.24 -10.70 -0.62
C ILE A 80 27.28 -9.86 -1.41
N PRO A 81 27.38 -10.00 -2.74
CA PRO A 81 28.30 -9.21 -3.55
C PRO A 81 27.89 -7.73 -3.60
N ARG A 82 28.87 -6.87 -3.90
CA ARG A 82 28.69 -5.42 -4.04
C ARG A 82 28.01 -5.05 -5.35
#